data_AF-A0A948CPF3-F1
#
_entry.id   AF-A0A948CPF3-F1
#
_cell.length_a   1.000
_cell.length_b   1.000
_cell.length_c   1.000
_cell.angle_alpha   90.00
_cell.angle_beta   90.00
_cell.angle_gamma   90.00
#
_symmetry.space_group_name_H-M   'P 1'
#
loop_
_entity.id
_entity.type
_entity.pdbx_description
1 polymer ?
#
loop_
_entity_poly.entity_id
_entity_poly.type
_entity_poly.pdbx_seq_one_letter_code
_entity_poly.pdbx_strand_id
1 'polypeptide(L)'
;CDTAKLGAARLAGKADSAPKHEDTETTLDELYARIAAVQDYLATYSAADFVDTASKEISLPWLDGKKMLGSTFAVSFVIPNLYFHVTTAYAILRHNGVDVGKLDYLGSIPFVE
;
A
#
# COMPACT_ATOMS: atom_id res chain seq x y z
N CYS A 1 -4.17 2.33 2.93
CA CYS A 1 -4.26 0.96 3.48
C CYS A 1 -4.36 -0.11 2.38
N ASP A 2 -5.43 -0.15 1.57
CA ASP A 2 -5.62 -1.28 0.64
C ASP A 2 -4.63 -1.38 -0.50
N THR A 3 -4.09 -0.26 -1.01
CA THR A 3 -3.03 -0.28 -2.03
C THR A 3 -1.82 -1.08 -1.55
N ALA A 4 -1.38 -0.88 -0.30
CA ALA A 4 -0.26 -1.62 0.28
C ALA A 4 -0.64 -3.10 0.52
N LYS A 5 -1.77 -3.33 1.22
CA LYS A 5 -2.27 -4.68 1.55
C LYS A 5 -2.46 -5.57 0.31
N LEU A 6 -3.24 -5.11 -0.65
CA LEU A 6 -3.58 -5.89 -1.84
C LEU A 6 -2.46 -5.88 -2.88
N GLY A 7 -1.63 -4.84 -2.90
CA GLY A 7 -0.41 -4.80 -3.72
C GLY A 7 0.53 -5.94 -3.33
N ALA A 8 0.89 -6.01 -2.04
CA ALA A 8 1.72 -7.09 -1.50
C ALA A 8 1.09 -8.48 -1.70
N ALA A 9 -0.21 -8.62 -1.36
CA ALA A 9 -0.90 -9.90 -1.48
C ALA A 9 -0.93 -10.42 -2.92
N ARG A 10 -1.18 -9.57 -3.92
CA ARG A 10 -1.16 -9.97 -5.34
C ARG A 10 0.24 -10.35 -5.80
N LEU A 11 1.24 -9.56 -5.43
CA LEU A 11 2.64 -9.85 -5.75
C LEU A 11 3.11 -11.18 -5.14
N ALA A 12 2.62 -11.54 -3.96
CA ALA A 12 2.90 -12.81 -3.32
C ALA A 12 1.99 -13.98 -3.77
N GLY A 13 1.03 -13.75 -4.68
CA GLY A 13 0.05 -14.77 -5.08
C GLY A 13 -0.93 -15.18 -3.98
N LYS A 14 -1.13 -14.33 -2.97
CA LYS A 14 -1.97 -14.54 -1.77
C LYS A 14 -3.18 -13.60 -1.71
N ALA A 15 -3.63 -13.09 -2.87
CA ALA A 15 -4.71 -12.11 -2.95
C ALA A 15 -6.02 -12.61 -2.32
N ASP A 16 -6.34 -13.88 -2.50
CA ASP A 16 -7.59 -14.49 -2.00
C ASP A 16 -7.62 -14.64 -0.48
N SER A 17 -6.45 -14.72 0.16
CA SER A 17 -6.29 -14.80 1.62
C SER A 17 -6.10 -13.43 2.30
N ALA A 18 -6.09 -12.33 1.54
CA ALA A 18 -5.89 -11.02 2.12
C ALA A 18 -7.07 -10.61 3.01
N PRO A 19 -6.83 -9.99 4.18
CA PRO A 19 -7.90 -9.60 5.08
C PRO A 19 -8.82 -8.57 4.40
N LYS A 20 -10.12 -8.79 4.53
CA LYS A 20 -11.16 -7.87 4.05
C LYS A 20 -11.46 -6.85 5.14
N HIS A 21 -11.74 -5.64 4.71
CA HIS A 21 -12.21 -4.57 5.58
C HIS A 21 -13.37 -3.90 4.86
N GLU A 22 -14.47 -3.65 5.56
CA GLU A 22 -15.72 -3.17 4.97
C GLU A 22 -15.79 -1.63 4.84
N ASP A 23 -14.71 -0.93 5.20
CA ASP A 23 -14.57 0.53 5.13
C ASP A 23 -15.64 1.31 5.93
N THR A 24 -15.93 0.85 7.15
CA THR A 24 -16.93 1.44 8.06
C THR A 24 -16.34 2.39 9.08
N GLU A 25 -15.06 2.73 8.99
CA GLU A 25 -14.38 3.63 9.93
C GLU A 25 -14.96 5.06 9.83
N THR A 26 -15.29 5.64 10.98
CA THR A 26 -15.83 7.01 11.10
C THR A 26 -15.05 7.87 12.07
N THR A 27 -14.11 7.28 12.82
CA THR A 27 -13.27 7.93 13.81
C THR A 27 -11.78 7.79 13.48
N LEU A 28 -10.94 8.65 14.04
CA LEU A 28 -9.49 8.54 13.88
C LEU A 28 -8.93 7.26 14.52
N ASP A 29 -9.46 6.83 15.67
CA ASP A 29 -9.01 5.62 16.35
C ASP A 29 -9.25 4.37 15.49
N GLU A 30 -10.39 4.29 14.81
CA GLU A 30 -10.67 3.22 13.84
C GLU A 30 -9.72 3.26 12.64
N LEU A 31 -9.40 4.45 12.12
CA LEU A 31 -8.42 4.59 11.05
C LEU A 31 -7.00 4.21 11.49
N TYR A 32 -6.59 4.54 12.72
CA TYR A 32 -5.32 4.07 13.28
C TYR A 32 -5.30 2.55 13.45
N ALA A 33 -6.38 1.96 13.94
CA ALA A 33 -6.53 0.50 14.01
C ALA A 33 -6.43 -0.16 12.63
N ARG A 34 -7.02 0.46 11.59
CA ARG A 34 -6.90 -0.01 10.20
C ARG A 34 -5.47 0.07 9.67
N ILE A 35 -4.71 1.11 10.01
CA ILE A 35 -3.28 1.21 9.67
C ILE A 35 -2.49 0.09 10.35
N ALA A 36 -2.67 -0.09 11.66
CA ALA A 36 -1.99 -1.13 12.43
C ALA A 36 -2.28 -2.53 11.89
N ALA A 37 -3.55 -2.86 11.62
CA ALA A 37 -3.94 -4.14 11.06
C ALA A 37 -3.27 -4.43 9.70
N VAL A 38 -3.08 -3.41 8.85
CA VAL A 38 -2.36 -3.57 7.58
C VAL A 38 -0.86 -3.73 7.82
N GLN A 39 -0.26 -3.01 8.78
CA GLN A 39 1.15 -3.19 9.14
C GLN A 39 1.41 -4.60 9.66
N ASP A 40 0.58 -5.11 10.57
CA ASP A 40 0.68 -6.47 11.11
C ASP A 40 0.56 -7.52 10.02
N TYR A 41 -0.38 -7.35 9.09
CA TYR A 41 -0.52 -8.23 7.94
C TYR A 41 0.73 -8.19 7.03
N LEU A 42 1.26 -7.01 6.72
CA LEU A 42 2.46 -6.86 5.90
C LEU A 42 3.70 -7.46 6.57
N ALA A 43 3.78 -7.43 7.90
CA ALA A 43 4.85 -8.04 8.68
C ALA A 43 4.87 -9.58 8.60
N THR A 44 3.80 -10.22 8.13
CA THR A 44 3.76 -11.68 7.91
C THR A 44 4.52 -12.14 6.66
N TYR A 45 4.89 -11.21 5.77
CA TYR A 45 5.60 -11.52 4.54
C TYR A 45 7.11 -11.57 4.74
N SER A 46 7.75 -12.41 3.95
CA SER A 46 9.20 -12.57 3.84
C SER A 46 9.67 -12.41 2.39
N ALA A 47 10.98 -12.26 2.17
CA ALA A 47 11.53 -12.21 0.81
C ALA A 47 11.18 -13.46 -0.03
N ALA A 48 11.03 -14.63 0.61
CA ALA A 48 10.67 -15.88 -0.04
C ALA A 48 9.27 -15.83 -0.71
N ASP A 49 8.36 -15.01 -0.18
CA ASP A 49 7.01 -14.84 -0.74
C ASP A 49 7.01 -14.11 -2.09
N PHE A 50 8.10 -13.42 -2.43
CA PHE A 50 8.21 -12.58 -3.64
C PHE A 50 9.20 -13.14 -4.68
N VAL A 51 9.64 -14.39 -4.51
CA VAL A 51 10.53 -15.05 -5.48
C VAL A 51 9.83 -15.15 -6.83
N ASP A 52 10.56 -14.76 -7.88
CA ASP A 52 10.14 -14.70 -9.29
C ASP A 52 8.88 -13.85 -9.56
N THR A 53 8.44 -13.05 -8.58
CA THR A 53 7.23 -12.24 -8.72
C THR A 53 7.34 -11.21 -9.83
N ALA A 54 8.54 -10.71 -10.11
CA ALA A 54 8.77 -9.75 -11.18
C ALA A 54 8.26 -10.26 -12.55
N SER A 55 8.36 -11.56 -12.82
CA SER A 55 7.94 -12.21 -14.07
C SER A 55 6.53 -12.81 -14.04
N LYS A 56 5.88 -12.88 -12.87
CA LYS A 56 4.51 -13.42 -12.76
C LYS A 56 3.50 -12.47 -13.40
N GLU A 57 2.49 -13.02 -14.05
CA GLU A 57 1.40 -12.23 -14.58
C GLU A 57 0.36 -11.91 -13.48
N ILE A 58 0.02 -10.64 -13.35
CA ILE A 58 -1.04 -10.13 -12.49
C ILE A 58 -2.22 -9.73 -13.36
N SER A 59 -3.40 -10.26 -13.03
CA SER A 59 -4.68 -9.85 -13.61
C SER A 59 -5.52 -9.16 -12.53
N LEU A 60 -6.23 -8.11 -12.93
CA LEU A 60 -7.18 -7.39 -12.08
C LEU A 60 -8.56 -7.44 -12.74
N PRO A 61 -9.66 -7.50 -11.98
CA PRO A 61 -11.01 -7.67 -12.54
C PRO A 61 -11.38 -6.62 -13.60
N TRP A 62 -10.89 -5.38 -13.45
CA TRP A 62 -11.21 -4.26 -14.34
C TRP A 62 -10.23 -4.10 -15.52
N LEU A 63 -9.26 -5.00 -15.71
CA LEU A 63 -8.32 -4.95 -16.83
C LEU A 63 -8.85 -5.56 -18.12
N ASP A 64 -10.10 -6.03 -18.15
CA ASP A 64 -10.75 -6.60 -19.34
C ASP A 64 -9.90 -7.70 -20.00
N GLY A 65 -9.47 -8.66 -19.19
CA GLY A 65 -8.63 -9.78 -19.62
C GLY A 65 -7.15 -9.45 -19.84
N LYS A 66 -6.74 -8.18 -19.79
CA LYS A 66 -5.32 -7.79 -19.87
C LYS A 66 -4.58 -8.16 -18.58
N LYS A 67 -3.28 -8.42 -18.75
CA LYS A 67 -2.37 -8.76 -17.66
C LYS A 67 -1.15 -7.85 -17.68
N MET A 68 -0.47 -7.78 -16.55
CA MET A 68 0.80 -7.07 -16.40
C MET A 68 1.78 -7.93 -15.62
N LEU A 69 3.07 -7.79 -15.93
CA LEU A 69 4.12 -8.42 -15.13
C LEU A 69 4.10 -7.85 -13.71
N GLY A 70 4.47 -8.64 -12.72
CA GLY A 70 4.53 -8.21 -11.33
C GLY A 70 5.46 -7.01 -11.13
N SER A 71 6.54 -6.89 -11.91
CA SER A 71 7.40 -5.71 -11.94
C SER A 71 6.64 -4.45 -12.38
N THR A 72 5.90 -4.51 -13.49
CA THR A 72 5.04 -3.42 -13.98
C THR A 72 3.94 -3.09 -12.97
N PHE A 73 3.29 -4.11 -12.40
CA PHE A 73 2.26 -3.91 -11.38
C PHE A 73 2.81 -3.20 -10.13
N ALA A 74 3.98 -3.60 -9.63
CA ALA A 74 4.59 -2.95 -8.47
C ALA A 74 5.00 -1.49 -8.77
N VAL A 75 5.82 -1.31 -9.81
CA VAL A 75 6.50 -0.03 -10.08
C VAL A 75 5.57 0.99 -10.74
N SER A 76 4.71 0.56 -11.66
CA SER A 76 3.87 1.48 -12.44
C SER A 76 2.45 1.62 -11.89
N PHE A 77 2.00 0.71 -11.02
CA PHE A 77 0.64 0.75 -10.47
C PHE A 77 0.60 0.92 -8.95
N VAL A 78 1.15 -0.02 -8.18
CA VAL A 78 1.03 -0.03 -6.71
C VAL A 78 1.75 1.14 -6.08
N ILE A 79 3.03 1.35 -6.40
CA ILE A 79 3.87 2.38 -5.78
C ILE A 79 3.32 3.80 -6.06
N PRO A 80 2.98 4.17 -7.32
CA PRO A 80 2.42 5.49 -7.60
C PRO A 80 1.08 5.71 -6.90
N ASN A 81 0.18 4.71 -6.88
CA ASN A 81 -1.10 4.84 -6.16
C ASN A 81 -0.89 5.02 -4.66
N LEU A 82 0.06 4.30 -4.06
CA LEU A 82 0.35 4.43 -2.64
C LEU A 82 0.76 5.87 -2.30
N TYR A 83 1.73 6.41 -3.03
CA TYR A 83 2.21 7.78 -2.80
C TYR A 83 1.17 8.84 -3.14
N PHE A 84 0.36 8.62 -4.19
CA PHE A 84 -0.74 9.53 -4.52
C PHE A 84 -1.67 9.69 -3.32
N HIS A 85 -2.21 8.60 -2.78
CA HIS A 85 -3.19 8.67 -1.69
C HIS A 85 -2.59 9.18 -0.37
N VAL A 86 -1.34 8.81 -0.03
CA VAL A 86 -0.67 9.36 1.16
C VAL A 86 -0.45 10.87 1.01
N THR A 87 0.00 11.32 -0.16
CA THR A 87 0.19 12.76 -0.43
C THR A 87 -1.13 13.52 -0.41
N THR A 88 -2.20 12.94 -0.95
CA THR A 88 -3.54 13.55 -0.88
C THR A 88 -4.02 13.69 0.55
N ALA A 89 -3.87 12.66 1.39
CA ALA A 89 -4.22 12.74 2.81
C ALA A 89 -3.41 13.81 3.55
N TYR A 90 -2.09 13.84 3.33
CA TYR A 90 -1.21 14.89 3.83
C TYR A 90 -1.68 16.29 3.41
N ALA A 91 -2.03 16.47 2.13
CA ALA A 91 -2.47 17.74 1.59
C ALA A 91 -3.81 18.21 2.17
N ILE A 92 -4.76 17.30 2.41
CA ILE A 92 -6.04 17.62 3.07
C ILE A 92 -5.77 18.17 4.49
N LEU A 93 -4.94 17.49 5.27
CA LEU A 93 -4.58 17.95 6.63
C LEU A 93 -3.88 19.31 6.59
N ARG A 94 -2.87 19.45 5.72
CA ARG A 94 -2.10 20.70 5.57
C ARG A 94 -2.99 21.86 5.13
N HIS A 95 -3.90 21.63 4.18
CA HIS A 95 -4.85 22.62 3.71
C HIS A 95 -5.80 23.10 4.81
N ASN A 96 -6.19 22.22 5.73
CA ASN A 96 -7.03 22.55 6.89
C ASN A 96 -6.25 23.11 8.09
N GLY A 97 -4.97 23.46 7.93
CA GLY A 97 -4.19 24.16 8.95
C GLY A 97 -3.43 23.25 9.93
N VAL A 98 -3.40 21.93 9.72
CA VAL A 98 -2.54 21.05 10.52
C VAL A 98 -1.08 21.34 10.17
N ASP A 99 -0.23 21.48 11.20
CA ASP A 99 1.18 21.78 11.02
C ASP A 99 2.02 20.55 10.66
N VAL A 100 1.66 19.89 9.56
CA VAL A 100 2.45 18.82 8.96
C VAL A 100 3.48 19.39 7.97
N GLY A 101 4.67 18.81 7.97
CA GLY A 101 5.79 19.17 7.14
C GLY A 101 6.35 17.99 6.34
N LYS A 102 7.34 18.30 5.49
CA LYS A 102 7.99 17.31 4.61
C LYS A 102 8.59 16.13 5.38
N LEU A 103 9.12 16.37 6.57
CA LEU A 103 9.72 15.32 7.40
C LEU A 103 8.68 14.37 8.00
N ASP A 104 7.45 14.81 8.24
CA ASP A 104 6.36 13.91 8.66
C ASP A 104 5.98 12.92 7.55
N TYR A 105 6.09 13.34 6.29
CA TYR A 105 5.87 12.48 5.13
C TYR A 105 7.06 11.54 4.86
N LEU A 106 8.30 12.05 4.91
CA LEU A 106 9.50 11.25 4.61
C LEU A 106 9.88 10.30 5.75
N GLY A 107 9.56 10.65 6.99
CA GLY A 107 10.02 9.94 8.19
C GLY A 107 11.52 10.14 8.45
N SER A 108 12.11 9.19 9.19
CA SER A 108 13.53 9.21 9.53
C SER A 108 14.40 8.94 8.29
N ILE A 109 15.33 9.85 7.99
CA ILE A 109 16.30 9.69 6.90
C ILE A 109 17.59 9.09 7.49
N PRO A 110 17.99 7.86 7.14
CA PRO A 110 19.25 7.29 7.58
C PRO A 110 20.40 7.92 6.80
N PHE A 111 21.12 8.86 7.42
CA PHE A 111 22.34 9.42 6.86
C PHE A 111 23.51 8.47 7.08
N VAL A 112 24.40 8.37 6.09
CA VAL A 112 25.67 7.67 6.21
C VAL A 112 26.69 8.67 6.77
N GLU A 113 27.38 8.30 7.85
CA GLU A 113 28.56 9.01 8.35
C GLU A 113 29.83 8.59 7.60
#